data_AF-A0A7V4GA72-F1
#
_entry.id   AF-A0A7V4GA72-F1
#
_cell.length_a   1.000
_cell.length_b   1.000
_cell.length_c   1.000
_cell.angle_alpha   90.00
_cell.angle_beta   90.00
_cell.angle_gamma   90.00
#
_symmetry.space_group_name_H-M   'P 1'
#
loop_
_entity.id
_entity.type
_entity.pdbx_description
1 polymer ?
#
loop_
_entity_poly.entity_id
_entity_poly.type
_entity_poly.pdbx_seq_one_letter_code
_entity_poly.pdbx_strand_id
1 'polypeptide(L)'
;MSLTLPPPLPFIDLKAQQQKIHSRLQDRLARVLAHGQYIMGPEVTELEERLAAYVGVKRAVTCASGTDALLMVLMAYGVGPGEAVFTSPFTFIATAEVVRLLGATPVFVDIDPRTYNLDPAALARALEEVDMQPRTRGLRPRGIITVDLFGQPADYDRILPLARERGLFVLEDAAQSFGATYKGRRTGALGDAAATSFFPAKPLGGYGDGGAIFTDNEELAEVLASIRQHGMGQDRYDHVRLGLNGRLDTLQAAVLLTKLDIFDEELAAREAVARRYSEGLGRV
;
A
#
# COMPACT_ATOMS: atom_id res chain seq x y z
N MET A 1 -10.92 4.23 50.65
CA MET A 1 -10.76 3.33 49.48
C MET A 1 -10.34 4.19 48.31
N SER A 2 -9.09 4.04 47.85
CA SER A 2 -8.62 4.73 46.63
C SER A 2 -9.28 4.05 45.44
N LEU A 3 -10.18 4.75 44.75
CA LEU A 3 -10.73 4.29 43.47
C LEU A 3 -9.65 4.48 42.41
N THR A 4 -8.80 3.48 42.22
CA THR A 4 -7.96 3.38 41.03
C THR A 4 -8.87 3.21 39.82
N LEU A 5 -8.91 4.23 38.95
CA LEU A 5 -9.56 4.12 37.64
C LEU A 5 -8.96 2.93 36.87
N PRO A 6 -9.76 2.21 36.07
CA PRO A 6 -9.22 1.17 35.20
C PRO A 6 -8.17 1.79 34.26
N PRO A 7 -7.14 1.02 33.87
CA PRO A 7 -6.15 1.50 32.92
C PRO A 7 -6.83 1.94 31.62
N PRO A 8 -6.31 2.99 30.95
CA PRO A 8 -6.89 3.48 29.71
C PRO A 8 -6.91 2.38 28.65
N LEU A 9 -7.99 2.33 27.87
CA LEU A 9 -8.09 1.40 26.73
C LEU A 9 -7.05 1.81 25.67
N PRO A 10 -6.10 0.93 25.31
CA PRO A 10 -5.13 1.26 24.28
C PRO A 10 -5.83 1.40 22.92
N PHE A 11 -5.40 2.39 22.13
CA PHE A 11 -5.95 2.57 20.77
C PHE A 11 -5.62 1.37 19.87
N ILE A 12 -4.41 0.80 20.02
CA ILE A 12 -3.96 -0.44 19.37
C ILE A 12 -3.09 -1.22 20.38
N ASP A 13 -3.27 -2.53 20.49
CA ASP A 13 -2.48 -3.40 21.38
C ASP A 13 -1.65 -4.43 20.58
N LEU A 14 -0.46 -4.00 20.14
CA LEU A 14 0.49 -4.86 19.43
C LEU A 14 1.12 -5.92 20.33
N LYS A 15 1.11 -5.71 21.66
CA LYS A 15 1.69 -6.63 22.63
C LYS A 15 0.83 -7.89 22.78
N ALA A 16 -0.49 -7.73 22.85
CA ALA A 16 -1.42 -8.87 22.91
C ALA A 16 -1.29 -9.77 21.67
N GLN A 17 -1.23 -9.19 20.47
CA GLN A 17 -0.98 -9.95 19.23
C GLN A 17 0.38 -10.66 19.27
N GLN A 18 1.46 -9.96 19.68
CA GLN A 18 2.79 -10.56 19.76
C GLN A 18 2.81 -11.78 20.69
N GLN A 19 2.14 -11.71 21.85
CA GLN A 19 2.03 -12.83 22.78
C GLN A 19 1.35 -14.04 22.14
N LYS A 20 0.28 -13.81 21.36
CA LYS A 20 -0.45 -14.87 20.64
C LYS A 20 0.44 -15.63 19.65
N ILE A 21 1.39 -14.96 19.00
CA ILE A 21 2.26 -15.55 17.98
C ILE A 21 3.69 -15.86 18.47
N HIS A 22 3.97 -15.68 19.77
CA HIS A 22 5.32 -15.58 20.32
C HIS A 22 6.25 -16.73 19.92
N SER A 23 5.82 -17.99 20.09
CA SER A 23 6.66 -19.15 19.78
C SER A 23 7.01 -19.23 18.30
N ARG A 24 6.03 -19.10 17.40
CA ARG A 24 6.26 -19.14 15.95
C ARG A 24 7.16 -18.00 15.47
N LEU A 25 6.97 -16.83 16.06
CA LEU A 25 7.80 -15.66 15.80
C LEU A 25 9.26 -15.89 16.20
N GLN A 26 9.50 -16.41 17.41
CA GLN A 26 10.86 -16.71 17.89
C GLN A 26 11.56 -17.73 16.98
N ASP A 27 10.85 -18.78 16.56
CA ASP A 27 11.41 -19.79 15.65
C ASP A 27 11.82 -19.19 14.29
N ARG A 28 10.97 -18.34 13.70
CA ARG A 28 11.30 -17.67 12.42
C ARG A 28 12.48 -16.72 12.57
N LEU A 29 12.51 -15.90 13.63
CA LEU A 29 13.63 -14.98 13.88
C LEU A 29 14.95 -15.72 14.14
N ALA A 30 14.91 -16.80 14.92
CA ALA A 30 16.07 -17.63 15.19
C ALA A 30 16.65 -18.25 13.91
N ARG A 31 15.79 -18.66 12.96
CA ARG A 31 16.24 -19.14 11.64
C ARG A 31 16.99 -18.05 10.86
N VAL A 32 16.46 -16.83 10.82
CA VAL A 32 17.13 -15.70 10.16
C VAL A 32 18.51 -15.43 10.76
N LEU A 33 18.61 -15.42 12.09
CA LEU A 33 19.87 -15.25 12.80
C LEU A 33 20.85 -16.40 12.55
N ALA A 34 20.35 -17.64 12.42
CA ALA A 34 21.18 -18.81 12.18
C ALA A 34 21.80 -18.83 10.78
N HIS A 35 21.08 -18.40 9.74
CA HIS A 35 21.61 -18.41 8.36
C HIS A 35 22.27 -17.08 7.95
N GLY A 36 22.07 -15.98 8.68
CA GLY A 36 22.79 -14.70 8.51
C GLY A 36 22.49 -13.91 7.22
N GLN A 37 21.39 -14.21 6.52
CA GLN A 37 21.03 -13.53 5.26
C GLN A 37 20.03 -12.41 5.54
N TYR A 38 20.51 -11.30 6.08
CA TYR A 38 19.65 -10.22 6.59
C TYR A 38 18.99 -9.35 5.51
N ILE A 39 19.54 -9.36 4.29
CA ILE A 39 19.07 -8.57 3.15
C ILE A 39 18.72 -9.53 2.01
N MET A 40 17.48 -9.44 1.51
CA MET A 40 16.98 -10.29 0.41
C MET A 40 17.15 -11.80 0.69
N GLY A 41 16.95 -12.21 1.95
CA GLY A 41 16.99 -13.62 2.35
C GLY A 41 15.75 -14.42 1.89
N PRO A 42 15.72 -15.74 2.15
CA PRO A 42 14.66 -16.62 1.67
C PRO A 42 13.26 -16.22 2.19
N GLU A 43 13.15 -15.67 3.39
CA GLU A 43 11.88 -15.19 3.95
C GLU A 43 11.27 -14.05 3.13
N VAL A 44 12.09 -13.22 2.47
CA VAL A 44 11.58 -12.17 1.58
C VAL A 44 10.88 -12.80 0.37
N THR A 45 11.47 -13.86 -0.20
CA THR A 45 10.87 -14.59 -1.33
C THR A 45 9.61 -15.34 -0.90
N GLU A 46 9.65 -16.05 0.24
CA GLU A 46 8.47 -16.72 0.82
C GLU A 46 7.33 -15.71 1.05
N LEU A 47 7.65 -14.52 1.57
CA LEU A 47 6.65 -13.48 1.82
C LEU A 47 6.07 -12.96 0.51
N GLU A 48 6.89 -12.64 -0.49
CA GLU A 48 6.41 -12.17 -1.79
C GLU A 48 5.45 -13.17 -2.45
N GLU A 49 5.80 -14.45 -2.47
CA GLU A 49 4.95 -15.51 -3.01
C GLU A 49 3.62 -15.61 -2.27
N ARG A 50 3.66 -15.60 -0.93
CA ARG A 50 2.47 -15.69 -0.10
C ARG A 50 1.58 -14.46 -0.20
N LEU A 51 2.15 -13.26 -0.29
CA LEU A 51 1.37 -12.03 -0.46
C LEU A 51 0.73 -11.97 -1.85
N ALA A 52 1.46 -12.33 -2.91
CA ALA A 52 0.92 -12.39 -4.26
C ALA A 52 -0.25 -13.39 -4.34
N ALA A 53 -0.07 -14.59 -3.77
CA ALA A 53 -1.13 -15.60 -3.68
C ALA A 53 -2.30 -15.12 -2.81
N TYR A 54 -2.04 -14.43 -1.69
CA TYR A 54 -3.08 -13.89 -0.82
C TYR A 54 -3.92 -12.86 -1.57
N VAL A 55 -3.30 -11.91 -2.26
CA VAL A 55 -4.03 -10.86 -3.00
C VAL A 55 -4.67 -11.40 -4.28
N GLY A 56 -4.10 -12.44 -4.88
CA GLY A 56 -4.57 -13.02 -6.14
C GLY A 56 -3.98 -12.35 -7.38
N VAL A 57 -2.73 -11.90 -7.29
CA VAL A 57 -1.96 -11.32 -8.40
C VAL A 57 -0.74 -12.19 -8.73
N LYS A 58 -0.12 -11.98 -9.89
CA LYS A 58 1.08 -12.73 -10.29
C LYS A 58 2.32 -12.40 -9.45
N ARG A 59 2.54 -11.12 -9.13
CA ARG A 59 3.80 -10.65 -8.53
C ARG A 59 3.55 -9.76 -7.32
N ALA A 60 4.35 -9.97 -6.28
CA ALA A 60 4.55 -9.01 -5.20
C ALA A 60 6.04 -8.63 -5.14
N VAL A 61 6.34 -7.36 -4.87
CA VAL A 61 7.70 -6.85 -4.66
C VAL A 61 7.71 -6.11 -3.33
N THR A 62 8.32 -6.71 -2.32
CA THR A 62 8.45 -6.10 -0.99
C THR A 62 9.46 -4.97 -0.98
N CYS A 63 9.22 -3.94 -0.19
CA CYS A 63 10.07 -2.75 -0.10
C CYS A 63 10.12 -2.16 1.32
N ALA A 64 10.91 -1.11 1.50
CA ALA A 64 11.23 -0.55 2.80
C ALA A 64 10.04 0.13 3.49
N SER A 65 9.07 0.67 2.73
CA SER A 65 7.88 1.32 3.30
C SER A 65 6.73 1.36 2.29
N GLY A 66 5.53 1.76 2.75
CA GLY A 66 4.41 2.08 1.84
C GLY A 66 4.64 3.33 1.00
N THR A 67 5.41 4.30 1.52
CA THR A 67 5.82 5.49 0.75
C THR A 67 6.75 5.09 -0.39
N ASP A 68 7.73 4.23 -0.12
CA ASP A 68 8.63 3.67 -1.14
C ASP A 68 7.83 2.85 -2.16
N ALA A 69 6.82 2.09 -1.71
CA ALA A 69 5.96 1.33 -2.61
C ALA A 69 5.26 2.24 -3.64
N LEU A 70 4.70 3.37 -3.20
CA LEU A 70 4.09 4.36 -4.09
C LEU A 70 5.15 5.00 -5.00
N LEU A 71 6.25 5.47 -4.42
CA LEU A 71 7.33 6.15 -5.15
C LEU A 71 7.91 5.27 -6.26
N MET A 72 8.21 4.00 -5.97
CA MET A 72 8.79 3.06 -6.91
C MET A 72 7.86 2.79 -8.11
N VAL A 73 6.55 2.70 -7.90
CA VAL A 73 5.59 2.57 -9.00
C VAL A 73 5.62 3.81 -9.88
N LEU A 74 5.59 5.01 -9.29
CA LEU A 74 5.67 6.25 -10.07
C LEU A 74 6.99 6.37 -10.83
N MET A 75 8.12 5.95 -10.23
CA MET A 75 9.42 5.86 -10.91
C MET A 75 9.39 4.88 -12.08
N ALA A 76 8.76 3.71 -11.93
CA ALA A 76 8.64 2.70 -12.98
C ALA A 76 7.78 3.19 -14.15
N TYR A 77 6.73 3.97 -13.87
CA TYR A 77 5.95 4.67 -14.88
C TYR A 77 6.64 5.94 -15.41
N GLY A 78 7.86 6.27 -14.96
CA GLY A 78 8.60 7.44 -15.42
C GLY A 78 7.95 8.77 -15.08
N VAL A 79 7.16 8.82 -14.00
CA VAL A 79 6.45 10.03 -13.58
C VAL A 79 7.44 11.14 -13.26
N GLY A 80 7.23 12.34 -13.81
CA GLY A 80 8.19 13.43 -13.67
C GLY A 80 7.65 14.85 -13.90
N PRO A 81 8.56 15.85 -14.04
CA PRO A 81 8.18 17.24 -14.25
C PRO A 81 7.29 17.45 -15.47
N GLY A 82 6.28 18.31 -15.33
CA GLY A 82 5.29 18.58 -16.38
C GLY A 82 4.15 17.55 -16.45
N GLU A 83 4.16 16.54 -15.59
CA GLU A 83 3.07 15.57 -15.49
C GLU A 83 2.16 15.82 -14.29
N ALA A 84 0.91 15.38 -14.43
CA ALA A 84 -0.14 15.47 -13.42
C ALA A 84 -0.56 14.07 -12.95
N VAL A 85 -0.60 13.89 -11.64
CA VAL A 85 -1.14 12.67 -11.01
C VAL A 85 -2.35 13.04 -10.16
N PHE A 86 -3.50 12.45 -10.46
CA PHE A 86 -4.75 12.75 -9.79
C PHE A 86 -4.88 11.95 -8.49
N THR A 87 -5.22 12.61 -7.39
CA THR A 87 -5.47 11.94 -6.10
C THR A 87 -6.35 12.80 -5.22
N SER A 88 -6.63 12.37 -3.99
CA SER A 88 -7.42 13.14 -3.02
C SER A 88 -6.52 13.91 -2.04
N PRO A 89 -6.91 15.11 -1.59
CA PRO A 89 -6.23 15.79 -0.48
C PRO A 89 -6.64 15.19 0.88
N PHE A 90 -7.75 14.45 0.94
CA PHE A 90 -8.21 13.73 2.13
C PHE A 90 -7.58 12.33 2.16
N THR A 91 -6.28 12.28 2.40
CA THR A 91 -5.47 11.05 2.54
C THR A 91 -4.26 11.35 3.43
N PHE A 92 -3.43 10.34 3.70
CA PHE A 92 -2.14 10.55 4.32
C PHE A 92 -1.16 11.22 3.35
N ILE A 93 -0.29 12.11 3.86
CA ILE A 93 0.57 12.97 3.03
C ILE A 93 1.45 12.21 2.02
N ALA A 94 1.87 10.98 2.34
CA ALA A 94 2.71 10.15 1.48
C ALA A 94 2.18 10.04 0.05
N THR A 95 0.85 9.93 -0.13
CA THR A 95 0.21 9.78 -1.44
C THR A 95 0.54 10.94 -2.39
N ALA A 96 0.53 12.19 -1.89
CA ALA A 96 0.85 13.37 -2.69
C ALA A 96 2.34 13.74 -2.63
N GLU A 97 3.01 13.40 -1.53
CA GLU A 97 4.44 13.66 -1.32
C GLU A 97 5.29 12.98 -2.39
N VAL A 98 5.05 11.69 -2.68
CA VAL A 98 5.85 10.95 -3.67
C VAL A 98 5.71 11.51 -5.09
N VAL A 99 4.53 12.03 -5.45
CA VAL A 99 4.31 12.72 -6.72
C VAL A 99 5.22 13.95 -6.78
N ARG A 100 5.29 14.70 -5.68
CA ARG A 100 6.10 15.93 -5.63
C ARG A 100 7.59 15.65 -5.55
N LEU A 101 8.01 14.57 -4.87
CA LEU A 101 9.41 14.12 -4.82
C LEU A 101 9.96 13.84 -6.23
N LEU A 102 9.13 13.35 -7.15
CA LEU A 102 9.49 13.14 -8.56
C LEU A 102 9.37 14.40 -9.43
N GLY A 103 8.98 15.54 -8.86
CA GLY A 103 8.82 16.80 -9.59
C GLY A 103 7.51 16.92 -10.37
N ALA A 104 6.65 15.90 -10.35
CA ALA A 104 5.30 15.95 -10.89
C ALA A 104 4.35 16.79 -10.01
N THR A 105 3.14 17.03 -10.51
CA THR A 105 2.12 17.82 -9.82
C THR A 105 0.96 16.94 -9.36
N PRO A 106 0.67 16.86 -8.05
CA PRO A 106 -0.57 16.25 -7.59
C PRO A 106 -1.75 17.15 -7.95
N VAL A 107 -2.75 16.59 -8.63
CA VAL A 107 -4.03 17.27 -8.91
C VAL A 107 -5.06 16.71 -7.94
N PHE A 108 -5.52 17.57 -7.03
CA PHE A 108 -6.45 17.17 -5.99
C PHE A 108 -7.89 17.13 -6.49
N VAL A 109 -8.53 16.00 -6.23
CA VAL A 109 -9.91 15.68 -6.57
C VAL A 109 -10.64 15.37 -5.26
N ASP A 110 -11.87 15.84 -5.15
CA ASP A 110 -12.64 15.70 -3.91
C ASP A 110 -13.08 14.24 -3.66
N ILE A 111 -13.48 13.97 -2.42
CA ILE A 111 -13.94 12.66 -1.96
C ILE A 111 -15.46 12.54 -1.97
N ASP A 112 -15.97 11.32 -1.98
CA ASP A 112 -17.36 11.06 -1.58
C ASP A 112 -17.44 11.14 -0.04
N PRO A 113 -18.24 12.06 0.54
CA PRO A 113 -18.30 12.25 1.99
C PRO A 113 -18.85 11.04 2.77
N ARG A 114 -19.42 10.03 2.09
CA ARG A 114 -19.91 8.79 2.70
C ARG A 114 -18.84 7.72 2.80
N THR A 115 -17.91 7.70 1.85
CA THR A 115 -16.87 6.67 1.76
C THR A 115 -15.50 7.19 2.18
N TYR A 116 -15.32 8.52 2.14
CA TYR A 116 -14.05 9.22 2.28
C TYR A 116 -13.00 8.90 1.21
N ASN A 117 -13.38 8.16 0.17
CA ASN A 117 -12.55 7.83 -0.97
C ASN A 117 -12.81 8.78 -2.14
N LEU A 118 -11.88 8.82 -3.10
CA LEU A 118 -11.95 9.63 -4.33
C LEU A 118 -13.32 9.52 -5.01
N ASP A 119 -14.03 10.64 -5.22
CA ASP A 119 -15.33 10.64 -5.90
C ASP A 119 -15.12 10.47 -7.42
N PRO A 120 -15.65 9.40 -8.05
CA PRO A 120 -15.53 9.20 -9.49
C PRO A 120 -16.15 10.33 -10.33
N ALA A 121 -17.20 10.99 -9.83
CA ALA A 121 -17.81 12.12 -10.54
C ALA A 121 -16.94 13.37 -10.46
N ALA A 122 -16.31 13.64 -9.32
CA ALA A 122 -15.30 14.69 -9.19
C ALA A 122 -14.07 14.41 -10.05
N LEU A 123 -13.64 13.15 -10.12
CA LEU A 123 -12.52 12.73 -10.97
C LEU A 123 -12.82 12.98 -12.45
N ALA A 124 -14.00 12.60 -12.94
CA ALA A 124 -14.41 12.85 -14.31
C ALA A 124 -14.34 14.35 -14.66
N ARG A 125 -14.88 15.22 -13.80
CA ARG A 125 -14.80 16.69 -13.98
C ARG A 125 -13.36 17.18 -13.98
N ALA A 126 -12.54 16.73 -13.02
CA ALA A 126 -11.14 17.15 -12.93
C ALA A 126 -10.33 16.76 -14.17
N LEU A 127 -10.61 15.60 -14.77
CA LEU A 127 -10.00 15.15 -16.00
C LEU A 127 -10.43 15.97 -17.23
N GLU A 128 -11.66 16.47 -17.26
CA GLU A 128 -12.16 17.36 -18.32
C GLU A 128 -11.61 18.79 -18.21
N GLU A 129 -11.43 19.27 -16.97
CA GLU A 129 -11.04 20.65 -16.70
C GLU A 129 -9.52 20.86 -16.57
N VAL A 130 -8.71 19.79 -16.61
CA VAL A 130 -7.27 19.84 -16.32
C VAL A 130 -6.52 20.88 -17.17
N ASP A 131 -6.87 21.02 -18.44
CA ASP A 131 -6.23 22.01 -19.34
C ASP A 131 -6.81 23.43 -19.21
N MET A 132 -8.00 23.54 -18.60
CA MET A 132 -8.72 24.80 -18.45
C MET A 132 -8.23 25.57 -17.23
N GLN A 133 -7.90 24.87 -16.15
CA GLN A 133 -7.51 25.49 -14.88
C GLN A 133 -6.08 26.06 -14.92
N PRO A 134 -5.84 27.33 -14.51
CA PRO A 134 -4.51 27.94 -14.58
C PRO A 134 -3.40 27.18 -13.84
N ARG A 135 -3.73 26.44 -12.78
CA ARG A 135 -2.76 25.68 -11.97
C ARG A 135 -2.32 24.37 -12.62
N THR A 136 -3.13 23.81 -13.53
CA THR A 136 -2.88 22.52 -14.16
C THR A 136 -2.72 22.61 -15.67
N ARG A 137 -2.99 23.78 -16.25
CA ARG A 137 -2.82 24.05 -17.69
C ARG A 137 -1.41 23.71 -18.15
N GLY A 138 -1.31 22.88 -19.19
CA GLY A 138 -0.05 22.47 -19.80
C GLY A 138 0.63 21.30 -19.10
N LEU A 139 0.07 20.79 -17.99
CA LEU A 139 0.47 19.51 -17.44
C LEU A 139 -0.10 18.38 -18.28
N ARG A 140 0.64 17.27 -18.38
CA ARG A 140 0.16 16.04 -19.02
C ARG A 140 -0.43 15.10 -17.97
N PRO A 141 -1.72 14.76 -18.00
CA PRO A 141 -2.28 13.68 -17.19
C PRO A 141 -1.46 12.39 -17.37
N ARG A 142 -1.00 11.81 -16.26
CA ARG A 142 -0.14 10.63 -16.28
C ARG A 142 -0.70 9.43 -15.54
N GLY A 143 -1.39 9.66 -14.43
CA GLY A 143 -1.97 8.58 -13.62
C GLY A 143 -2.93 9.06 -12.56
N ILE A 144 -3.58 8.11 -11.91
CA ILE A 144 -4.48 8.32 -10.78
C ILE A 144 -3.95 7.47 -9.62
N ILE A 145 -3.85 8.06 -8.42
CA ILE A 145 -3.63 7.31 -7.18
C ILE A 145 -4.95 7.32 -6.40
N THR A 146 -5.57 6.14 -6.30
CA THR A 146 -6.79 5.93 -5.50
C THR A 146 -6.41 5.37 -4.15
N VAL A 147 -6.93 5.96 -3.07
CA VAL A 147 -6.64 5.51 -1.71
C VAL A 147 -7.84 4.73 -1.20
N ASP A 148 -7.59 3.56 -0.64
CA ASP A 148 -8.60 2.75 0.04
C ASP A 148 -8.62 3.10 1.53
N LEU A 149 -9.17 4.28 1.82
CA LEU A 149 -9.05 4.89 3.12
C LEU A 149 -9.79 4.10 4.20
N PHE A 150 -9.19 4.01 5.38
CA PHE A 150 -9.72 3.30 6.56
C PHE A 150 -10.03 1.81 6.34
N GLY A 151 -9.49 1.22 5.28
CA GLY A 151 -9.71 -0.17 4.93
C GLY A 151 -10.88 -0.43 3.98
N GLN A 152 -11.55 0.64 3.51
CA GLN A 152 -12.63 0.53 2.54
C GLN A 152 -12.11 0.82 1.12
N PRO A 153 -12.34 -0.07 0.14
CA PRO A 153 -11.91 0.16 -1.24
C PRO A 153 -12.62 1.34 -1.91
N ALA A 154 -11.91 2.07 -2.78
CA ALA A 154 -12.49 3.07 -3.67
C ALA A 154 -13.43 2.44 -4.73
N ASP A 155 -14.17 3.27 -5.48
CA ASP A 155 -15.10 2.76 -6.52
C ASP A 155 -14.39 2.47 -7.85
N TYR A 156 -13.60 1.39 -7.86
CA TYR A 156 -12.76 1.01 -9.00
C TYR A 156 -13.54 0.75 -10.30
N ASP A 157 -14.77 0.23 -10.23
CA ASP A 157 -15.60 0.01 -11.42
C ASP A 157 -15.92 1.33 -12.16
N ARG A 158 -15.97 2.46 -11.44
CA ARG A 158 -16.19 3.78 -12.04
C ARG A 158 -14.90 4.51 -12.35
N ILE A 159 -13.82 4.27 -11.59
CA ILE A 159 -12.53 4.94 -11.78
C ILE A 159 -11.75 4.35 -12.95
N LEU A 160 -11.68 3.02 -13.05
CA LEU A 160 -10.88 2.33 -14.09
C LEU A 160 -11.31 2.71 -15.53
N PRO A 161 -12.61 2.80 -15.88
CA PRO A 161 -13.01 3.24 -17.21
C PRO A 161 -12.55 4.67 -17.54
N LEU A 162 -12.63 5.61 -16.59
CA LEU A 162 -12.17 6.99 -16.77
C LEU A 162 -10.67 7.07 -17.04
N ALA A 163 -9.90 6.25 -16.34
CA ALA A 163 -8.45 6.13 -16.51
C ALA A 163 -8.09 5.57 -17.89
N ARG A 164 -8.74 4.45 -18.27
CA ARG A 164 -8.51 3.74 -19.54
C ARG A 164 -8.81 4.60 -20.76
N GLU A 165 -9.92 5.36 -20.73
CA GLU A 165 -10.30 6.27 -21.81
C GLU A 165 -9.20 7.30 -22.13
N ARG A 166 -8.38 7.65 -21.14
CA ARG A 166 -7.31 8.66 -21.24
C ARG A 166 -5.90 8.05 -21.23
N GLY A 167 -5.77 6.72 -21.22
CA GLY A 167 -4.48 6.04 -21.14
C GLY A 167 -3.70 6.32 -19.85
N LEU A 168 -4.40 6.56 -18.74
CA LEU A 168 -3.81 6.80 -17.42
C LEU A 168 -3.67 5.48 -16.66
N PHE A 169 -2.54 5.29 -15.98
CA PHE A 169 -2.44 4.19 -15.02
C PHE A 169 -3.23 4.50 -13.75
N VAL A 170 -3.69 3.46 -13.07
CA VAL A 170 -4.29 3.53 -11.73
C VAL A 170 -3.39 2.80 -10.75
N LEU A 171 -2.87 3.55 -9.78
CA LEU A 171 -2.15 3.03 -8.63
C LEU A 171 -3.09 2.99 -7.42
N GLU A 172 -3.37 1.78 -6.94
CA GLU A 172 -4.10 1.58 -5.69
C GLU A 172 -3.16 1.83 -4.49
N ASP A 173 -3.44 2.84 -3.68
CA ASP A 173 -2.86 3.02 -2.35
C ASP A 173 -3.68 2.21 -1.34
N ALA A 174 -3.31 0.93 -1.22
CA ALA A 174 -3.86 -0.05 -0.28
C ALA A 174 -3.10 -0.06 1.05
N ALA A 175 -2.44 1.04 1.44
CA ALA A 175 -1.69 1.11 2.69
C ALA A 175 -2.57 0.96 3.95
N GLN A 176 -3.89 1.08 3.84
CA GLN A 176 -4.84 0.90 4.94
C GLN A 176 -5.81 -0.26 4.72
N SER A 177 -5.80 -0.88 3.54
CA SER A 177 -6.85 -1.81 3.11
C SER A 177 -6.40 -3.22 2.83
N PHE A 178 -5.11 -3.57 2.98
CA PHE A 178 -4.64 -4.94 2.77
C PHE A 178 -5.53 -5.95 3.53
N GLY A 179 -6.13 -6.91 2.82
CA GLY A 179 -7.09 -7.88 3.36
C GLY A 179 -8.57 -7.55 3.12
N ALA A 180 -8.90 -6.32 2.72
CA ALA A 180 -10.25 -5.95 2.32
C ALA A 180 -10.63 -6.54 0.94
N THR A 181 -11.92 -6.46 0.60
CA THR A 181 -12.43 -6.93 -0.70
C THR A 181 -13.33 -5.90 -1.36
N TYR A 182 -13.21 -5.78 -2.67
CA TYR A 182 -14.11 -5.03 -3.55
C TYR A 182 -14.73 -6.01 -4.54
N LYS A 183 -16.04 -6.27 -4.39
CA LYS A 183 -16.82 -7.15 -5.28
C LYS A 183 -16.17 -8.52 -5.53
N GLY A 184 -15.63 -9.13 -4.47
CA GLY A 184 -14.99 -10.44 -4.52
C GLY A 184 -13.51 -10.45 -4.92
N ARG A 185 -12.94 -9.29 -5.30
CA ARG A 185 -11.49 -9.13 -5.52
C ARG A 185 -10.85 -8.52 -4.29
N ARG A 186 -9.64 -8.97 -3.93
CA ARG A 186 -8.91 -8.40 -2.79
C ARG A 186 -8.27 -7.07 -3.18
N THR A 187 -8.15 -6.19 -2.20
CA THR A 187 -7.27 -5.01 -2.31
C THR A 187 -5.83 -5.46 -2.49
N GLY A 188 -5.06 -4.67 -3.24
CA GLY A 188 -3.79 -5.08 -3.82
C GLY A 188 -3.90 -5.55 -5.28
N ALA A 189 -5.12 -5.74 -5.80
CA ALA A 189 -5.36 -6.25 -7.14
C ALA A 189 -6.26 -5.33 -8.00
N LEU A 190 -6.61 -4.14 -7.53
CA LEU A 190 -7.72 -3.37 -8.11
C LEU A 190 -7.28 -2.38 -9.20
N GLY A 191 -6.02 -1.93 -9.18
CA GLY A 191 -5.40 -1.07 -10.19
C GLY A 191 -4.45 -1.80 -11.16
N ASP A 192 -3.65 -1.02 -11.91
CA ASP A 192 -2.54 -1.55 -12.73
C ASP A 192 -1.36 -2.00 -11.84
N ALA A 193 -1.20 -1.32 -10.70
CA ALA A 193 -0.38 -1.74 -9.58
C ALA A 193 -1.05 -1.28 -8.28
N ALA A 194 -0.67 -1.91 -7.18
CA ALA A 194 -1.10 -1.50 -5.85
C ALA A 194 0.11 -1.42 -4.91
N ALA A 195 0.08 -0.46 -4.00
CA ALA A 195 1.07 -0.26 -2.95
C ALA A 195 0.42 -0.51 -1.59
N THR A 196 1.12 -1.19 -0.69
CA THR A 196 0.69 -1.31 0.70
C THR A 196 1.82 -1.02 1.69
N SER A 197 1.42 -0.82 2.94
CA SER A 197 2.31 -0.52 4.06
C SER A 197 2.20 -1.63 5.10
N PHE A 198 3.35 -2.01 5.63
CA PHE A 198 3.50 -2.90 6.78
C PHE A 198 3.97 -2.13 8.02
N PHE A 199 3.70 -0.83 8.11
CA PHE A 199 3.96 -0.06 9.32
C PHE A 199 3.28 -0.73 10.53
N PRO A 200 3.84 -0.71 11.76
CA PRO A 200 3.38 -1.59 12.84
C PRO A 200 1.89 -1.47 13.21
N ALA A 201 1.30 -0.30 13.01
CA ALA A 201 -0.12 -0.04 13.30
C ALA A 201 -1.10 -0.52 12.20
N LYS A 202 -0.61 -1.00 11.05
CA LYS A 202 -1.46 -1.49 9.95
C LYS A 202 -2.12 -2.82 10.29
N PRO A 203 -3.23 -3.21 9.63
CA PRO A 203 -3.88 -4.50 9.85
C PRO A 203 -2.89 -5.67 9.78
N LEU A 204 -2.08 -5.72 8.73
CA LEU A 204 -0.88 -6.55 8.65
C LEU A 204 0.37 -5.66 8.82
N GLY A 205 0.76 -5.39 10.07
CA GLY A 205 1.94 -4.57 10.39
C GLY A 205 3.14 -5.41 10.82
N GLY A 206 4.36 -5.00 10.45
CA GLY A 206 5.63 -5.56 10.94
C GLY A 206 6.01 -5.04 12.33
N TYR A 207 7.29 -5.18 12.69
CA TYR A 207 7.91 -4.57 13.87
C TYR A 207 8.96 -3.53 13.45
N GLY A 208 8.63 -2.76 12.43
CA GLY A 208 9.46 -1.74 11.80
C GLY A 208 8.75 -1.24 10.55
N ASP A 209 9.45 -0.47 9.74
CA ASP A 209 8.94 -0.08 8.42
C ASP A 209 8.96 -1.26 7.44
N GLY A 210 8.02 -1.21 6.49
CA GLY A 210 7.91 -2.18 5.41
C GLY A 210 6.77 -1.80 4.47
N GLY A 211 6.81 -2.34 3.27
CA GLY A 211 5.74 -2.23 2.29
C GLY A 211 5.84 -3.32 1.23
N ALA A 212 4.87 -3.35 0.33
CA ALA A 212 4.91 -4.18 -0.86
C ALA A 212 4.14 -3.53 -2.01
N ILE A 213 4.53 -3.92 -3.22
CA ILE A 213 3.87 -3.55 -4.46
C ILE A 213 3.31 -4.82 -5.09
N PHE A 214 2.11 -4.74 -5.64
CA PHE A 214 1.40 -5.84 -6.28
C PHE A 214 1.09 -5.47 -7.73
N THR A 215 1.26 -6.43 -8.64
CA THR A 215 0.87 -6.24 -10.05
C THR A 215 0.77 -7.59 -10.78
N ASP A 216 -0.06 -7.63 -11.83
CA ASP A 216 -0.10 -8.73 -12.80
C ASP A 216 0.86 -8.54 -13.97
N ASN A 217 1.53 -7.39 -14.05
CA ASN A 217 2.52 -7.09 -15.08
C ASN A 217 3.92 -7.54 -14.64
N GLU A 218 4.42 -8.60 -15.27
CA GLU A 218 5.74 -9.18 -14.98
C GLU A 218 6.89 -8.22 -15.32
N GLU A 219 6.79 -7.49 -16.43
CA GLU A 219 7.79 -6.49 -16.83
C GLU A 219 7.87 -5.35 -15.79
N LEU A 220 6.71 -4.88 -15.31
CA LEU A 220 6.66 -3.89 -14.24
C LEU A 220 7.31 -4.43 -12.96
N ALA A 221 7.03 -5.68 -12.59
CA ALA A 221 7.64 -6.30 -11.40
C ALA A 221 9.17 -6.40 -11.52
N GLU A 222 9.72 -6.69 -12.70
CA GLU A 222 11.17 -6.68 -12.95
C GLU A 222 11.77 -5.28 -12.81
N VAL A 223 11.10 -4.26 -13.36
CA VAL A 223 11.51 -2.86 -13.21
C VAL A 223 11.51 -2.46 -11.73
N LEU A 224 10.47 -2.82 -10.98
CA LEU A 224 10.37 -2.55 -9.55
C LEU A 224 11.45 -3.26 -8.73
N ALA A 225 11.74 -4.53 -9.03
CA ALA A 225 12.79 -5.30 -8.35
C ALA A 225 14.18 -4.70 -8.57
N SER A 226 14.40 -4.12 -9.75
CA SER A 226 15.60 -3.35 -10.08
C SER A 226 15.64 -2.00 -9.37
N ILE A 227 14.56 -1.20 -9.42
CA ILE A 227 14.46 0.08 -8.70
C ILE A 227 14.74 -0.11 -7.21
N ARG A 228 14.18 -1.14 -6.58
CA ARG A 228 14.41 -1.50 -5.17
C ARG A 228 15.90 -1.69 -4.81
N GLN A 229 16.71 -2.07 -5.80
CA GLN A 229 18.12 -2.40 -5.67
C GLN A 229 18.97 -1.47 -6.51
N HIS A 230 18.88 -0.16 -6.27
CA HIS A 230 19.69 0.86 -6.93
C HIS A 230 19.61 0.85 -8.46
N GLY A 231 18.50 0.39 -9.03
CA GLY A 231 18.32 0.32 -10.48
C GLY A 231 19.19 -0.73 -11.17
N MET A 232 19.54 -1.80 -10.45
CA MET A 232 20.39 -2.89 -10.92
C MET A 232 19.85 -3.52 -12.22
N GLY A 233 20.74 -3.76 -13.18
CA GLY A 233 20.47 -4.43 -14.45
C GLY A 233 20.64 -5.94 -14.35
N GLN A 234 21.37 -6.52 -15.31
CA GLN A 234 21.60 -7.98 -15.36
C GLN A 234 22.60 -8.46 -14.29
N ASP A 235 23.53 -7.59 -13.88
CA ASP A 235 24.52 -7.87 -12.84
C ASP A 235 24.51 -6.80 -11.74
N ARG A 236 25.22 -7.06 -10.64
CA ARG A 236 25.25 -6.20 -9.43
C ARG A 236 25.97 -4.86 -9.60
N TYR A 237 26.74 -4.69 -10.67
CA TYR A 237 27.52 -3.49 -10.95
C TYR A 237 26.97 -2.70 -12.14
N ASP A 238 26.05 -3.30 -12.89
CA ASP A 238 25.27 -2.68 -13.94
C ASP A 238 24.07 -1.95 -13.35
N HIS A 239 23.99 -0.64 -13.58
CA HIS A 239 22.90 0.21 -13.12
C HIS A 239 22.25 0.89 -14.33
N VAL A 240 21.12 0.34 -14.76
CA VAL A 240 20.45 0.72 -16.02
C VAL A 240 19.38 1.80 -15.85
N ARG A 241 19.06 2.15 -14.61
CA ARG A 241 18.05 3.16 -14.24
C ARG A 241 18.35 3.76 -12.88
N LEU A 242 17.69 4.87 -12.56
CA LEU A 242 17.70 5.38 -11.19
C LEU A 242 16.89 4.43 -10.30
N GLY A 243 17.40 4.19 -9.09
CA GLY A 243 16.74 3.36 -8.10
C GLY A 243 17.03 3.83 -6.68
N LEU A 244 16.62 3.00 -5.72
CA LEU A 244 16.64 3.26 -4.29
C LEU A 244 17.37 2.14 -3.55
N ASN A 245 17.71 2.40 -2.29
CA ASN A 245 17.85 1.33 -1.31
C ASN A 245 16.49 1.13 -0.61
N GLY A 246 15.54 0.53 -1.32
CA GLY A 246 14.15 0.43 -0.88
C GLY A 246 13.76 -0.97 -0.44
N ARG A 247 14.67 -1.74 0.18
CA ARG A 247 14.48 -3.18 0.47
C ARG A 247 13.74 -3.42 1.80
N LEU A 248 12.97 -4.51 1.88
CA LEU A 248 12.45 -5.04 3.14
C LEU A 248 13.50 -5.95 3.79
N ASP A 249 13.73 -5.79 5.10
CA ASP A 249 14.64 -6.65 5.85
C ASP A 249 14.11 -8.09 5.95
N THR A 250 15.00 -9.09 5.88
CA THR A 250 14.62 -10.49 6.07
C THR A 250 13.99 -10.74 7.45
N LEU A 251 14.44 -10.00 8.48
CA LEU A 251 13.83 -10.05 9.81
C LEU A 251 12.39 -9.56 9.81
N GLN A 252 12.07 -8.48 9.08
CA GLN A 252 10.69 -8.01 8.96
C GLN A 252 9.84 -9.00 8.15
N ALA A 253 10.41 -9.62 7.12
CA ALA A 253 9.71 -10.66 6.37
C ALA A 253 9.32 -11.85 7.27
N ALA A 254 10.21 -12.30 8.14
CA ALA A 254 9.92 -13.33 9.15
C ALA A 254 8.76 -12.94 10.10
N VAL A 255 8.71 -11.68 10.55
CA VAL A 255 7.60 -11.15 11.37
C VAL A 255 6.29 -11.21 10.58
N LEU A 256 6.30 -10.69 9.35
CA LEU A 256 5.11 -10.60 8.51
C LEU A 256 4.55 -11.97 8.13
N LEU A 257 5.42 -12.94 7.83
CA LEU A 257 5.02 -14.33 7.58
C LEU A 257 4.29 -14.93 8.77
N THR A 258 4.79 -14.68 9.99
CA THR A 258 4.14 -15.17 11.22
C THR A 258 2.75 -14.54 11.41
N LYS A 259 2.62 -13.25 11.10
CA LYS A 259 1.36 -12.53 11.24
C LYS A 259 0.36 -12.89 10.14
N LEU A 260 0.85 -13.13 8.92
CA LEU A 260 0.02 -13.57 7.80
C LEU A 260 -0.68 -14.91 8.09
N ASP A 261 -0.04 -15.79 8.88
CA ASP A 261 -0.64 -17.08 9.31
C ASP A 261 -1.93 -16.93 10.15
N ILE A 262 -2.13 -15.79 10.81
CA ILE A 262 -3.32 -15.53 11.65
C ILE A 262 -4.17 -14.38 11.12
N PHE A 263 -3.83 -13.82 9.95
CA PHE A 263 -4.36 -12.54 9.52
C PHE A 263 -5.87 -12.57 9.25
N ASP A 264 -6.38 -13.63 8.61
CA ASP A 264 -7.82 -13.76 8.35
C ASP A 264 -8.65 -13.85 9.65
N GLU A 265 -8.09 -14.46 10.71
CA GLU A 265 -8.73 -14.49 12.04
C GLU A 265 -8.82 -13.07 12.63
N GLU A 266 -7.78 -12.27 12.47
CA GLU A 266 -7.75 -10.89 12.96
C GLU A 266 -8.67 -9.96 12.17
N LEU A 267 -8.78 -10.15 10.85
CA LEU A 267 -9.76 -9.44 10.03
C LEU A 267 -11.18 -9.74 10.49
N ALA A 268 -11.50 -11.01 10.75
CA ALA A 268 -12.81 -11.39 11.28
C ALA A 268 -13.09 -10.77 12.67
N ALA A 269 -12.07 -10.70 13.54
CA ALA A 269 -12.20 -10.05 14.84
C ALA A 269 -12.43 -8.53 14.71
N ARG A 270 -11.73 -7.85 13.80
CA ARG A 270 -11.92 -6.42 13.51
C ARG A 270 -13.33 -6.14 13.01
N GLU A 271 -13.83 -6.96 12.10
CA GLU A 271 -15.20 -6.86 11.56
C GLU A 271 -16.26 -7.03 12.66
N ALA A 272 -16.07 -7.98 13.58
CA ALA A 272 -16.96 -8.15 14.73
C ALA A 272 -16.99 -6.92 15.66
N VAL A 273 -15.84 -6.28 15.89
CA VAL A 273 -15.75 -5.04 16.67
C VAL A 273 -16.40 -3.86 15.95
N ALA A 274 -16.15 -3.70 14.65
CA ALA A 274 -16.75 -2.63 13.84
C ALA A 274 -18.28 -2.73 13.81
N ARG A 275 -18.83 -3.95 13.73
CA ARG A 275 -20.26 -4.21 13.82
C ARG A 275 -20.85 -3.82 15.17
N ARG A 276 -20.16 -4.17 16.26
CA ARG A 276 -20.57 -3.77 17.61
C ARG A 276 -20.63 -2.25 17.75
N TYR A 277 -19.66 -1.53 17.20
CA TYR A 277 -19.72 -0.06 17.16
C TYR A 277 -20.90 0.44 16.32
N SER A 278 -21.13 -0.14 15.15
CA SER A 278 -22.23 0.25 14.27
C SER A 278 -23.61 0.04 14.91
N GLU A 279 -23.79 -1.07 15.63
CA GLU A 279 -25.02 -1.37 16.37
C GLU A 279 -25.18 -0.48 17.60
N GLY A 280 -24.10 -0.27 18.36
CA GLY A 280 -24.13 0.48 19.64
C GLY A 280 -24.13 1.99 19.49
N LEU A 281 -23.61 2.52 18.38
CA LEU A 281 -23.56 3.95 18.05
C LEU A 281 -24.53 4.33 16.93
N GLY A 282 -25.39 3.41 16.49
CA GLY A 282 -26.36 3.65 15.43
C GLY A 282 -27.31 4.83 15.76
N ARG A 283 -27.48 5.75 14.80
CA ARG A 283 -28.23 7.02 14.89
C ARG A 283 -27.76 7.97 16.02
N VAL A 284 -26.47 8.33 15.99
CA VAL A 284 -26.00 9.62 16.52
C VAL A 284 -25.61 10.51 15.34
#